data_AF-A0A7V3SUQ4-F1
#
_entry.id   AF-A0A7V3SUQ4-F1
#
_cell.length_a   1.000
_cell.length_b   1.000
_cell.length_c   1.000
_cell.angle_alpha   90.00
_cell.angle_beta   90.00
_cell.angle_gamma   90.00
#
_symmetry.space_group_name_H-M   'P 1'
#
loop_
_entity.id
_entity.type
_entity.pdbx_description
1 polymer ?
#
loop_
_entity_poly.entity_id
_entity_poly.type
_entity_poly.pdbx_seq_one_letter_code
_entity_poly.pdbx_strand_id
1 'polypeptide(L)' 'FYGIDTPTRHELIASTHLIEEIRKYITADSLSYLSLEGLKSIVPNSKNYCTACFDCNYPIHFPGEHLKQMEFLFT' A
#
# COMPACT_ATOMS: atom_id res chain seq x y z
N PHE A 1 -9.65 -5.83 0.46
CA PHE A 1 -10.68 -4.78 0.71
C PHE A 1 -11.22 -4.21 -0.61
N TYR A 2 -12.38 -3.52 -0.57
CA TYR A 2 -13.00 -2.77 -1.70
C TYR A 2 -12.97 -3.43 -3.10
N GLY A 3 -13.01 -4.77 -3.16
CA GLY A 3 -13.18 -5.53 -4.40
C GLY A 3 -11.94 -5.68 -5.29
N ILE A 4 -10.77 -5.21 -4.85
CA ILE A 4 -9.49 -5.48 -5.54
C ILE A 4 -8.80 -6.65 -4.83
N ASP A 5 -8.43 -7.67 -5.60
CA ASP A 5 -7.64 -8.79 -5.13
C ASP A 5 -6.17 -8.38 -5.01
N THR A 6 -5.72 -8.18 -3.78
CA THR A 6 -4.33 -7.86 -3.44
C THR A 6 -3.83 -8.87 -2.42
N PRO A 7 -2.53 -9.23 -2.45
CA PRO A 7 -1.93 -10.08 -1.42
C PRO A 7 -2.16 -9.54 0.00
N THR A 8 -1.91 -10.38 1.00
CA THR A 8 -1.90 -9.93 2.40
C THR A 8 -0.79 -8.91 2.63
N ARG A 9 -0.92 -8.10 3.69
CA ARG A 9 0.06 -7.05 3.99
C ARG A 9 1.50 -7.57 4.00
N HIS A 10 1.76 -8.75 4.57
CA HIS A 10 3.11 -9.34 4.64
C HIS A 10 3.72 -9.71 3.30
N GLU A 11 2.86 -10.15 2.39
CA GLU A 11 3.28 -10.58 1.06
C GLU A 11 3.64 -9.37 0.17
N LEU A 12 3.23 -8.15 0.57
CA LEU A 12 3.61 -6.92 -0.11
C LEU A 12 5.03 -6.49 0.30
N ILE A 13 5.98 -6.54 -0.64
CA ILE A 13 7.39 -6.20 -0.38
C ILE A 13 7.59 -4.81 0.26
N ALA A 14 6.79 -3.82 -0.15
CA ALA A 14 6.87 -2.45 0.35
C ALA A 14 6.28 -2.26 1.77
N SER A 15 5.66 -3.29 2.35
CA SER A 15 5.14 -3.23 3.72
C SER A 15 6.18 -3.62 4.77
N THR A 16 7.22 -4.37 4.36
CA THR A 16 8.24 -4.96 5.24
C THR A 16 9.66 -4.47 4.95
N HIS A 17 9.89 -3.87 3.78
CA HIS A 17 11.21 -3.44 3.33
C HIS A 17 11.27 -1.93 3.07
N LEU A 18 12.41 -1.33 3.36
CA LEU A 18 12.78 0.02 2.94
C LEU A 18 13.09 0.05 1.44
N ILE A 19 12.98 1.24 0.82
CA ILE A 19 13.21 1.43 -0.63
C ILE A 19 14.57 0.86 -1.08
N GLU A 20 15.63 1.07 -0.30
CA GLU A 20 16.96 0.57 -0.63
C GLU A 20 17.07 -0.97 -0.57
N GLU A 21 16.31 -1.61 0.32
CA GLU A 21 16.25 -3.07 0.41
C GLU A 21 15.48 -3.65 -0.78
N ILE A 22 14.37 -3.01 -1.18
CA ILE A 22 13.60 -3.38 -2.37
C ILE A 22 14.47 -3.24 -3.62
N ARG A 23 15.22 -2.12 -3.76
CA ARG A 23 16.13 -1.88 -4.89
C ARG A 23 17.14 -3.02 -5.04
N LYS A 24 17.76 -3.43 -3.93
CA LYS A 24 18.70 -4.56 -3.90
C LYS A 24 18.01 -5.88 -4.24
N TYR A 25 16.83 -6.13 -3.66
CA TYR A 25 16.05 -7.35 -3.89
C TYR A 25 15.73 -7.57 -5.36
N ILE A 26 15.33 -6.51 -6.08
CA ILE A 26 15.03 -6.57 -7.52
C ILE A 26 16.27 -6.40 -8.42
N THR A 27 17.47 -6.28 -7.85
CA THR A 27 18.74 -6.12 -8.56
C THR A 27 18.81 -4.89 -9.48
N ALA A 28 18.17 -3.79 -9.10
CA ALA A 28 18.16 -2.55 -9.89
C ALA A 28 19.27 -1.57 -9.51
N ASP A 29 19.78 -0.78 -10.46
CA ASP A 29 20.74 0.29 -10.18
C ASP A 29 20.11 1.44 -9.38
N SER A 30 18.83 1.74 -9.63
CA SER A 30 18.06 2.75 -8.93
C SER A 30 16.59 2.34 -8.79
N LEU A 31 15.92 2.88 -7.76
CA LEU A 31 14.49 2.68 -7.53
C LEU A 31 13.90 3.95 -6.91
N SER A 32 12.71 4.34 -7.37
CA SER A 32 11.93 5.42 -6.77
C SER A 32 10.45 5.16 -6.98
N TYR A 33 9.63 5.56 -6.01
CA TYR A 33 8.17 5.54 -6.13
C TYR A 33 7.65 6.91 -6.51
N LEU A 34 6.55 6.95 -7.26
CA LEU A 34 5.76 8.17 -7.40
C LEU A 34 5.20 8.56 -6.02
N SER A 35 5.40 9.80 -5.59
CA SER A 35 4.85 10.26 -4.33
C SER A 35 3.33 10.30 -4.38
N LEU A 36 2.67 10.00 -3.25
CA LEU A 36 1.21 10.04 -3.18
C LEU A 36 0.68 11.45 -3.50
N GLU A 37 1.37 12.50 -3.06
CA GLU A 37 1.02 13.88 -3.40
C GLU A 37 1.23 14.20 -4.89
N GLY A 38 2.29 13.65 -5.51
CA GLY A 38 2.49 13.71 -6.95
C GLY A 38 1.33 13.08 -7.72
N LEU A 39 0.91 11.88 -7.31
CA LEU A 39 -0.26 11.20 -7.88
C LEU A 39 -1.56 12.01 -7.68
N LYS A 40 -1.78 12.56 -6.49
CA LYS A 40 -2.97 13.39 -6.20
C LYS A 40 -3.01 14.69 -7.02
N SER A 41 -1.85 15.25 -7.38
CA SER A 41 -1.79 16.51 -8.13
C SER A 41 -2.26 16.38 -9.60
N ILE A 42 -2.24 15.17 -10.16
CA ILE A 42 -2.59 14.93 -11.57
C ILE A 42 -4.02 14.43 -11.77
N VAL A 43 -4.71 14.01 -10.70
CA VAL A 43 -6.09 13.51 -10.79
C VAL A 43 -7.10 14.59 -10.39
N PRO A 44 -8.19 14.78 -11.15
CA PRO A 44 -9.19 15.81 -10.85
C PRO A 44 -9.94 15.45 -9.56
N ASN A 45 -10.17 16.42 -8.67
CA ASN A 45 -10.86 16.19 -7.39
C ASN A 45 -10.25 15.06 -6.55
N SER A 46 -8.93 15.05 -6.39
CA SER A 46 -8.16 13.97 -5.74
C SER A 46 -8.67 13.50 -4.38
N LYS A 47 -9.35 14.36 -3.62
CA LYS A 47 -10.00 14.00 -2.33
C LYS A 47 -11.14 12.99 -2.47
N ASN A 48 -11.68 12.80 -3.68
CA ASN A 48 -12.79 11.88 -3.94
C ASN A 48 -12.32 10.44 -4.23
N TYR A 49 -11.00 10.19 -4.21
CA TYR A 49 -10.43 8.87 -4.48
C TYR A 49 -9.95 8.22 -3.19
N CYS A 50 -10.14 6.90 -3.10
CA CYS A 50 -9.57 6.11 -2.03
C CYS A 50 -8.06 5.96 -2.22
N THR A 51 -7.28 6.24 -1.17
CA THR A 51 -5.81 6.09 -1.15
C THR A 51 -5.33 5.02 -0.17
N ALA A 52 -6.25 4.23 0.38
CA ALA A 52 -5.98 3.31 1.48
C ALA A 52 -4.92 2.23 1.17
N CYS A 53 -4.73 1.85 -0.09
CA CYS A 53 -3.67 0.93 -0.49
C CYS A 53 -2.25 1.53 -0.31
N PHE A 54 -2.13 2.85 -0.22
CA PHE A 54 -0.86 3.57 -0.09
C PHE A 54 -0.64 4.12 1.32
N ASP A 55 -1.69 4.64 1.98
CA ASP A 55 -1.60 5.31 3.28
C ASP A 55 -2.32 4.58 4.42
N CYS A 56 -2.96 3.44 4.14
CA CYS A 56 -3.77 2.67 5.08
C CYS A 56 -4.97 3.41 5.69
N ASN A 57 -5.35 4.59 5.15
CA ASN A 57 -6.51 5.34 5.62
C ASN A 57 -7.78 4.87 4.89
N TYR A 58 -8.46 3.88 5.47
CA TYR A 58 -9.73 3.36 4.95
C TYR A 58 -10.90 4.24 5.42
N PRO A 59 -11.61 4.96 4.52
CA PRO A 59 -12.68 5.87 4.90
C PRO A 59 -13.93 5.16 5.42
N ILE A 60 -14.11 3.89 5.06
CA ILE A 60 -15.22 3.04 5.52
C ILE A 60 -14.65 1.98 6.47
N HIS A 61 -15.17 1.96 7.70
CA HIS A 61 -14.81 0.97 8.71
C HIS A 61 -15.38 -0.40 8.35
N PHE A 62 -14.63 -1.45 8.67
CA PHE A 62 -15.03 -2.83 8.40
C PHE A 62 -15.55 -3.51 9.68
N PRO A 63 -16.73 -4.14 9.67
CA PRO A 63 -17.22 -4.90 10.80
C PRO A 63 -16.53 -6.29 10.86
N GLY A 64 -15.52 -6.46 11.73
CA GLY A 64 -14.97 -7.77 12.10
C GLY A 64 -14.31 -8.64 11.00
N GLU A 65 -13.70 -9.75 11.46
CA GLU A 65 -13.03 -10.91 10.80
C GLU A 65 -12.09 -10.73 9.59
N HIS A 66 -12.08 -9.60 8.87
CA HIS A 66 -11.20 -9.38 7.71
C HIS A 66 -9.89 -8.62 8.03
N LEU A 67 -9.47 -8.62 9.29
CA LEU A 67 -8.18 -8.05 9.70
C LEU A 67 -6.98 -8.89 9.22
N LYS A 68 -7.17 -10.16 8.85
CA LYS A 68 -6.12 -11.05 8.32
C LYS A 68 -5.33 -10.43 7.16
N GLN A 69 -5.99 -9.64 6.30
CA GLN A 69 -5.32 -8.98 5.18
C GLN A 69 -4.37 -7.85 5.65
N MET A 70 -4.56 -7.33 6.87
CA MET A 70 -3.76 -6.28 7.50
C MET A 70 -2.78 -6.80 8.57
N GLU A 71 -2.95 -8.04 9.02
CA GLU A 71 -2.17 -8.64 10.10
C GLU A 71 -0.73 -8.91 9.67
N PHE A 72 0.20 -8.10 10.17
CA PHE A 72 1.17 -8.53 11.19
C PHE A 72 1.28 -10.04 11.60
N LEU A 73 1.37 -11.09 10.75
CA LEU A 73 1.75 -12.45 11.15
C LEU A 73 3.14 -12.48 11.82
N PHE A 74 3.19 -12.12 13.09
CA PHE A 74 4.28 -12.37 14.01
C PHE A 74 3.67 -12.82 15.34
N THR A 75 3.81 -14.12 15.63
CA THR A 75 4.09 -14.62 16.98
C THR A 75 5.45 -14.12 17.43
#